data_AF-A0A645GJM0-F1
#
_entry.id   AF-A0A645GJM0-F1
#
_cell.length_a   1.000
_cell.length_b   1.000
_cell.length_c   1.000
_cell.angle_alpha   90.00
_cell.angle_beta   90.00
_cell.angle_gamma   90.00
#
_symmetry.space_group_name_H-M   'P 1'
#
loop_
_entity.id
_entity.type
_entity.pdbx_description
1 polymer ?
#
loop_
_entity_poly.entity_id
_entity_poly.type
_entity_poly.pdbx_seq_one_letter_code
_entity_poly.pdbx_strand_id
1 'polypeptide(L)'
;MGSAIFDNEQKAGQIASGTALRRMMISPLAKVNRSRMRFDSGIKKAIKLASQLGGENIIDLSKEKINIFWNDGLPDDPKEQAEIMGIRTGNKSTLSQFSAIQRLDSLSDEDTQKELEAILKDEKDNNPMSNMNFDYNKVVDED
;
A
#
# COMPACT_ATOMS: atom_id res chain seq x y z
N MET A 1 38.11 -12.57 2.60
CA MET A 1 37.40 -13.63 3.34
C MET A 1 35.99 -13.14 3.62
N GLY A 2 35.01 -13.53 2.80
CA GLY A 2 33.62 -13.06 2.92
C GLY A 2 32.66 -13.66 1.89
N SER A 3 33.00 -14.83 1.35
CA SER A 3 32.23 -15.57 0.33
C SER A 3 31.49 -16.74 0.97
N ALA A 4 30.59 -16.45 1.91
CA ALA A 4 29.81 -17.49 2.61
C ALA A 4 28.38 -17.05 2.96
N ILE A 5 27.77 -16.15 2.17
CA ILE A 5 26.32 -15.87 2.25
C ILE A 5 25.58 -16.41 1.01
N PHE A 6 26.32 -16.84 -0.02
CA PHE A 6 25.75 -17.30 -1.28
C PHE A 6 25.57 -18.82 -1.39
N ASP A 7 25.99 -19.58 -0.37
CA ASP A 7 25.90 -21.03 -0.39
C ASP A 7 24.76 -21.52 0.50
N ASN A 8 23.53 -21.14 0.13
CA ASN A 8 22.35 -21.89 0.53
C ASN A 8 21.70 -22.41 -0.75
N GLU A 9 22.25 -23.53 -1.20
CA GLU A 9 21.67 -24.37 -2.22
C GLU A 9 20.15 -24.53 -1.99
N GLN A 10 19.40 -24.29 -3.07
CA GLN A 10 18.26 -25.12 -3.45
C GLN A 10 17.20 -25.39 -2.36
N LYS A 11 16.37 -24.37 -2.09
CA LYS A 11 14.91 -24.63 -1.95
C LYS A 11 14.18 -23.99 -3.12
N ALA A 12 14.31 -24.66 -4.26
CA ALA A 12 13.46 -24.45 -5.42
C ALA A 12 12.00 -24.66 -5.00
N GLY A 13 11.19 -23.59 -5.01
CA GLY A 13 9.74 -23.69 -4.88
C GLY A 13 9.06 -22.69 -3.94
N GLN A 14 9.79 -21.99 -3.07
CA GLN A 14 9.21 -20.82 -2.38
C GLN A 14 9.64 -19.56 -3.14
N ILE A 15 8.68 -18.93 -3.81
CA ILE A 15 8.80 -17.54 -4.24
C ILE A 15 9.25 -16.76 -3.00
N ALA A 16 10.49 -16.31 -2.99
CA ALA A 16 11.03 -15.56 -1.87
C ALA A 16 10.16 -14.30 -1.73
N SER A 17 9.40 -14.19 -0.63
CA SER A 17 8.56 -13.03 -0.33
C SER A 17 9.34 -11.73 -0.55
N GLY A 18 8.68 -10.64 -0.95
CA GLY A 18 9.33 -9.35 -1.23
C GLY A 18 10.27 -8.89 -0.11
N THR A 19 9.92 -9.19 1.14
CA THR A 19 10.79 -8.96 2.30
C THR A 19 12.11 -9.73 2.26
N ALA A 20 12.10 -11.00 1.83
CA ALA A 20 13.29 -11.84 1.76
C ALA A 20 14.24 -11.33 0.67
N LEU A 21 13.71 -10.93 -0.47
CA LEU A 21 14.50 -10.29 -1.54
C LEU A 21 15.11 -8.96 -1.05
N ARG A 22 14.32 -8.12 -0.37
CA ARG A 22 14.81 -6.86 0.23
C ARG A 22 15.92 -7.11 1.25
N ARG A 23 15.81 -8.17 2.07
CA ARG A 23 16.84 -8.58 3.03
C ARG A 23 18.10 -9.11 2.35
N MET A 24 17.97 -9.85 1.25
CA MET A 24 19.13 -10.29 0.45
C MET A 24 19.87 -9.09 -0.17
N MET A 25 19.15 -8.00 -0.50
CA MET A 25 19.71 -6.84 -1.18
C MET A 25 20.12 -5.68 -0.25
N ILE A 26 20.30 -5.91 1.06
CA ILE A 26 20.67 -4.86 2.03
C ILE A 26 21.92 -4.07 1.60
N SER A 27 22.99 -4.77 1.21
CA SER A 27 24.25 -4.14 0.79
C SER A 27 24.12 -3.33 -0.51
N PRO A 28 23.53 -3.88 -1.60
CA PRO A 28 23.19 -3.12 -2.79
C PRO A 28 22.32 -1.89 -2.52
N LEU A 29 21.24 -2.04 -1.74
CA LEU A 29 20.32 -0.95 -1.41
C LEU A 29 21.03 0.16 -0.61
N ALA A 30 21.93 -0.20 0.31
CA ALA A 30 22.74 0.78 1.04
C ALA A 30 23.67 1.57 0.09
N LYS A 31 24.26 0.91 -0.91
CA LYS A 31 25.10 1.57 -1.92
C LYS A 31 24.27 2.52 -2.80
N VAL A 32 23.10 2.09 -3.25
CA VAL A 32 22.16 2.93 -4.01
C VAL A 32 21.72 4.13 -3.16
N ASN A 33 21.44 3.93 -1.87
CA ASN A 33 21.04 5.03 -0.98
C ASN A 33 22.14 6.09 -0.81
N ARG A 34 23.42 5.69 -0.73
CA ARG A 34 24.54 6.65 -0.71
C ARG A 34 24.61 7.46 -2.00
N SER A 35 24.42 6.81 -3.14
CA SER A 35 24.32 7.48 -4.44
C SER A 35 23.16 8.48 -4.45
N ARG A 36 21.97 8.03 -4.00
CA ARG A 36 20.77 8.86 -3.85
C ARG A 36 21.04 10.11 -3.04
N MET A 37 21.62 10.00 -1.84
CA MET A 37 21.93 11.15 -0.99
C MET A 37 22.90 12.14 -1.65
N ARG A 38 23.87 11.64 -2.42
CA ARG A 38 24.81 12.48 -3.17
C ARG A 38 24.12 13.27 -4.29
N PHE A 39 23.19 12.64 -5.00
CA PHE A 39 22.46 13.28 -6.11
C PHE A 39 21.29 14.14 -5.63
N ASP A 40 20.65 13.80 -4.51
CA ASP A 40 19.45 14.49 -4.00
C ASP A 40 19.69 15.99 -3.77
N SER A 41 20.81 16.35 -3.13
CA SER A 41 21.17 17.76 -2.94
C SER A 41 21.47 18.47 -4.27
N GLY A 42 22.15 17.79 -5.20
CA GLY A 42 22.49 18.35 -6.51
C GLY A 42 21.26 18.61 -7.37
N ILE A 43 20.34 17.64 -7.44
CA ILE A 43 19.10 17.75 -8.21
C ILE A 43 18.19 18.83 -7.64
N LYS A 44 18.03 18.91 -6.31
CA LYS A 44 17.25 19.98 -5.67
C LYS A 44 17.81 21.36 -5.99
N LYS A 45 19.14 21.53 -5.98
CA LYS A 45 19.78 22.79 -6.37
C LYS A 45 19.58 23.10 -7.85
N ALA A 46 19.76 22.12 -8.72
CA ALA A 46 19.56 22.29 -10.16
C ALA A 46 18.12 22.72 -10.50
N ILE A 47 17.11 22.10 -9.89
CA ILE A 47 15.70 22.47 -10.08
C ILE A 47 15.44 23.90 -9.58
N LYS A 48 15.98 24.28 -8.41
CA LYS A 48 15.85 25.64 -7.88
C LYS A 48 16.50 26.68 -8.80
N LEU A 49 17.70 26.41 -9.29
CA LEU A 49 18.41 27.32 -10.21
C LEU A 49 17.69 27.42 -11.56
N ALA A 50 17.18 26.31 -12.10
CA ALA A 50 16.39 26.31 -13.33
C ALA A 50 15.10 27.13 -13.19
N SER A 51 14.45 27.05 -12.03
CA SER A 51 13.28 27.85 -11.71
C SER A 51 13.58 29.35 -11.57
N GLN A 52 14.77 29.71 -11.06
CA GLN A 52 15.23 31.10 -10.96
C GLN A 52 15.61 31.73 -12.30
N LEU A 53 16.00 30.93 -13.31
CA LEU A 53 16.38 31.42 -14.62
C LEU A 53 15.21 32.10 -15.34
N GLY A 54 13.97 31.75 -14.97
CA GLY A 54 12.75 32.39 -15.47
C GLY A 54 12.41 32.06 -16.93
N GLY A 55 11.15 32.25 -17.28
CA GLY A 55 10.56 31.97 -18.59
C GLY A 55 9.04 32.07 -18.54
N GLU A 56 8.36 32.14 -19.69
CA GLU A 56 6.89 32.06 -19.71
C GLU A 56 6.44 30.72 -19.10
N ASN A 57 5.52 30.78 -18.13
CA ASN A 57 5.00 29.64 -17.35
C ASN A 57 5.94 28.97 -16.32
N ILE A 58 7.05 29.60 -15.93
CA ILE A 58 7.92 29.07 -14.87
C ILE A 58 7.55 29.68 -13.51
N ILE A 59 7.25 28.82 -12.54
CA ILE A 59 6.99 29.19 -11.14
C ILE A 59 8.32 29.28 -10.41
N ASP A 60 8.50 30.33 -9.59
CA ASP A 60 9.66 30.47 -8.71
C ASP A 60 9.56 29.55 -7.49
N LEU A 61 10.42 28.53 -7.45
CA LEU A 61 10.54 27.49 -6.43
C LEU A 61 11.67 27.81 -5.43
N SER A 62 12.24 29.01 -5.47
CA SER A 62 13.37 29.43 -4.62
C SER A 62 13.09 29.19 -3.14
N LYS A 63 11.90 29.59 -2.68
CA LYS A 63 11.44 29.49 -1.28
C LYS A 63 10.76 28.17 -0.94
N GLU A 64 10.45 27.33 -1.92
CA GLU A 64 9.70 26.09 -1.68
C GLU A 64 10.61 24.93 -1.25
N LYS A 65 10.00 24.01 -0.47
CA LYS A 65 10.63 22.78 -0.02
C LYS A 65 10.32 21.66 -1.01
N ILE A 66 11.29 21.37 -1.88
CA ILE A 66 11.20 20.27 -2.85
C ILE A 66 11.55 18.95 -2.15
N ASN A 67 10.62 17.99 -2.18
CA ASN A 67 10.84 16.62 -1.74
C ASN A 67 10.91 15.71 -2.96
N ILE A 68 11.92 14.84 -3.02
CA ILE A 68 12.09 13.87 -4.10
C ILE A 68 11.85 12.48 -3.52
N PHE A 69 10.89 11.75 -4.10
CA PHE A 69 10.63 10.35 -3.76
C PHE A 69 11.38 9.45 -4.74
N TRP A 70 12.20 8.56 -4.21
CA TRP A 70 13.04 7.65 -4.98
C TRP A 70 12.54 6.22 -4.81
N ASN A 71 12.07 5.62 -5.91
CA ASN A 71 11.70 4.21 -5.92
C ASN A 71 12.95 3.33 -6.08
N ASP A 72 12.98 2.18 -5.40
CA ASP A 72 14.09 1.23 -5.45
C ASP A 72 13.99 0.21 -6.60
N GLY A 73 12.82 0.14 -7.24
CA GLY A 73 12.56 -0.73 -8.39
C GLY A 73 12.34 -2.20 -8.03
N LEU A 74 12.18 -2.53 -6.73
CA LEU A 74 11.85 -3.88 -6.32
C LEU A 74 10.34 -4.13 -6.44
N PRO A 75 9.90 -5.35 -6.81
CA PRO A 75 8.49 -5.70 -6.75
C PRO A 75 7.97 -5.60 -5.31
N ASP A 76 6.87 -4.89 -5.13
CA ASP A 76 6.17 -4.87 -3.84
C ASP A 76 5.33 -6.13 -3.68
N ASP A 77 5.42 -6.77 -2.51
CA ASP A 77 4.64 -7.97 -2.18
C ASP A 77 3.26 -7.53 -1.62
N PRO A 78 2.14 -7.83 -2.30
CA PRO A 78 0.81 -7.36 -1.90
C PRO A 78 0.40 -7.89 -0.52
N LYS A 79 0.87 -9.09 -0.14
CA LYS A 79 0.58 -9.68 1.18
C LYS A 79 1.29 -8.90 2.29
N GLU A 80 2.56 -8.55 2.07
CA GLU A 80 3.34 -7.73 3.00
C GLU A 80 2.70 -6.34 3.18
N GLN A 81 2.27 -5.71 2.08
CA GLN A 81 1.62 -4.41 2.14
C GLN A 81 0.30 -4.47 2.94
N ALA A 82 -0.50 -5.51 2.77
CA ALA A 82 -1.72 -5.71 3.57
C ALA A 82 -1.41 -5.87 5.08
N GLU A 83 -0.39 -6.66 5.43
CA GLU A 83 0.05 -6.85 6.82
C GLU A 83 0.56 -5.52 7.43
N ILE A 84 1.39 -4.77 6.71
CA ILE A 84 1.90 -3.46 7.15
C ILE A 84 0.76 -2.47 7.36
N MET A 85 -0.20 -2.41 6.44
CA MET A 85 -1.35 -1.52 6.55
C MET A 85 -2.23 -1.90 7.75
N GLY A 86 -2.46 -3.19 7.97
CA GLY A 86 -3.21 -3.70 9.12
C GLY A 86 -2.57 -3.30 10.45
N ILE A 87 -1.25 -3.51 10.59
CA ILE A 87 -0.48 -3.13 11.78
C ILE A 87 -0.55 -1.61 12.02
N ARG A 88 -0.39 -0.79 10.96
CA ARG A 88 -0.42 0.68 11.08
C ARG A 88 -1.78 1.25 11.49
N THR A 89 -2.87 0.58 11.12
CA THR A 89 -4.24 1.00 11.43
C THR A 89 -4.75 0.36 12.74
N GLY A 90 -3.92 -0.42 13.44
CA GLY A 90 -4.30 -1.12 14.66
C GLY A 90 -5.34 -2.21 14.42
N ASN A 91 -5.21 -2.95 13.31
CA ASN A 91 -6.13 -3.97 12.80
C ASN A 91 -7.56 -3.47 12.49
N LYS A 92 -7.75 -2.15 12.38
CA LYS A 92 -8.98 -1.58 11.80
C LYS A 92 -8.93 -1.74 10.29
N SER A 93 -10.09 -1.82 9.64
CA SER A 93 -10.20 -1.95 8.18
C SER A 93 -9.41 -0.85 7.47
N THR A 94 -8.37 -1.27 6.75
CA THR A 94 -7.41 -0.40 6.03
C THR A 94 -7.94 0.07 4.68
N LEU A 95 -8.97 -0.61 4.18
CA LEU A 95 -9.56 -0.40 2.87
C LEU A 95 -11.06 -0.66 2.98
N SER A 96 -11.88 0.18 2.33
CA SER A 96 -13.30 -0.16 2.17
C SER A 96 -13.41 -1.40 1.28
N GLN A 97 -14.39 -2.25 1.54
CA GLN A 97 -14.66 -3.42 0.69
C GLN A 97 -14.78 -3.01 -0.78
N PHE A 98 -15.44 -1.87 -1.03
CA PHE A 98 -15.54 -1.23 -2.34
C PHE A 98 -14.18 -0.96 -3.00
N SER A 99 -13.26 -0.31 -2.29
CA SER A 99 -11.93 0.03 -2.83
C SER A 99 -11.03 -1.21 -3.00
N ALA A 100 -11.31 -2.29 -2.28
CA ALA A 100 -10.59 -3.56 -2.38
C ALA A 100 -10.96 -4.31 -3.66
N ILE A 101 -12.27 -4.47 -3.91
CA ILE A 101 -12.82 -5.15 -5.09
C ILE A 101 -12.40 -4.40 -6.37
N GLN A 102 -12.54 -3.07 -6.38
CA GLN A 102 -12.15 -2.26 -7.53
C GLN A 102 -10.68 -2.42 -7.92
N ARG A 103 -9.77 -2.48 -6.92
CA ARG A 103 -8.32 -2.60 -7.16
C ARG A 103 -7.88 -4.00 -7.53
N LEU A 104 -8.50 -5.03 -6.94
CA LEU A 104 -8.15 -6.43 -7.19
C LEU A 104 -8.64 -6.87 -8.57
N ASP A 105 -9.87 -6.51 -8.91
CA ASP A 105 -10.53 -7.05 -10.09
C ASP A 105 -10.53 -6.05 -11.26
N SER A 106 -10.00 -4.84 -11.06
CA SER A 106 -9.96 -3.76 -12.06
C SER A 106 -11.35 -3.43 -12.63
N LEU A 107 -12.36 -3.45 -11.76
CA LEU A 107 -13.76 -3.23 -12.11
C LEU A 107 -14.11 -1.74 -12.25
N SER A 108 -15.17 -1.45 -13.00
CA SER A 108 -15.80 -0.13 -13.02
C SER A 108 -16.52 0.13 -11.68
N ASP A 109 -16.81 1.40 -11.38
CA ASP A 109 -17.53 1.77 -10.16
C ASP A 109 -18.91 1.11 -10.08
N GLU A 110 -19.60 0.97 -11.22
CA GLU A 110 -20.93 0.36 -11.31
C GLU A 110 -20.89 -1.15 -11.07
N ASP A 111 -19.87 -1.84 -11.60
CA ASP A 111 -19.74 -3.28 -11.42
C ASP A 111 -19.26 -3.62 -10.00
N THR A 112 -18.40 -2.78 -9.42
CA THR A 112 -17.97 -2.90 -8.01
C THR A 112 -19.16 -2.80 -7.05
N GLN A 113 -20.13 -1.93 -7.36
CA GLN A 113 -21.34 -1.78 -6.55
C GLN A 113 -22.25 -3.02 -6.62
N LYS A 114 -22.41 -3.64 -7.81
CA LYS A 114 -23.18 -4.89 -7.97
C LYS A 114 -22.55 -6.05 -7.20
N GLU A 115 -21.23 -6.17 -7.23
CA GLU A 115 -20.51 -7.19 -6.46
C GLU A 115 -20.69 -6.99 -4.95
N LEU A 116 -20.64 -5.74 -4.48
CA LEU A 116 -20.88 -5.43 -3.08
C LEU A 116 -22.32 -5.74 -2.64
N GLU A 117 -23.31 -5.49 -3.51
CA GLU A 117 -24.70 -5.87 -3.29
C GLU A 117 -24.90 -7.40 -3.27
N ALA A 118 -24.20 -8.14 -4.13
CA ALA A 118 -24.21 -9.59 -4.14
C ALA A 118 -23.63 -10.15 -2.82
N ILE A 119 -22.50 -9.61 -2.35
CA ILE A 119 -21.89 -10.00 -1.07
C ILE A 119 -22.83 -9.74 0.11
N LEU A 120 -23.49 -8.57 0.15
CA LEU A 120 -24.44 -8.24 1.21
C LEU A 120 -25.66 -9.16 1.22
N LYS A 121 -26.10 -9.61 0.04
CA LYS A 121 -27.20 -10.57 -0.09
C LYS A 121 -26.78 -11.95 0.42
N ASP A 122 -25.60 -12.41 0.04
CA ASP A 122 -25.03 -13.68 0.51
C ASP A 122 -24.77 -13.69 2.02
N GLU A 123 -24.34 -12.56 2.60
CA GLU A 123 -24.18 -12.41 4.06
C GLU A 123 -25.52 -12.48 4.80
N LYS A 124 -26.57 -11.84 4.27
CA LYS A 124 -27.92 -11.90 4.84
C LYS A 124 -28.50 -13.32 4.78
N ASP A 125 -28.26 -14.03 3.69
CA ASP A 125 -28.77 -15.38 3.48
C ASP A 125 -28.01 -16.42 4.35
N ASN A 126 -26.72 -16.19 4.63
CA ASN A 126 -25.89 -17.11 5.41
C ASN A 126 -25.80 -16.81 6.91
N ASN A 127 -26.29 -15.66 7.40
CA ASN A 127 -26.24 -15.31 8.82
C ASN A 127 -27.62 -15.47 9.51
N PRO A 128 -27.92 -16.63 10.13
CA PRO A 128 -29.23 -16.90 10.72
C PRO A 128 -29.61 -16.00 11.91
N MET A 129 -28.64 -15.24 12.47
CA MET A 129 -28.87 -14.31 13.58
C MET A 129 -29.24 -12.88 13.13
N SER A 130 -29.05 -12.52 11.86
CA SER A 130 -29.37 -11.17 11.36
C SER A 130 -30.86 -10.97 11.07
N ASN A 131 -31.62 -12.05 10.89
CA ASN A 131 -33.06 -12.00 10.62
C ASN A 131 -33.94 -11.96 11.90
N MET A 132 -33.33 -11.99 13.08
CA MET A 132 -34.05 -11.86 14.35
C MET A 132 -34.24 -10.38 14.68
N ASN A 133 -35.30 -9.79 14.12
CA ASN A 133 -35.73 -8.45 14.47
C ASN A 133 -36.34 -8.49 15.89
N PHE A 134 -35.51 -8.35 16.92
CA PHE A 134 -35.98 -8.26 18.31
C PHE A 134 -36.66 -6.90 18.52
N ASP A 135 -37.99 -6.91 18.46
CA ASP A 135 -38.82 -5.76 18.78
C ASP A 135 -38.83 -5.54 20.31
N TYR A 136 -37.93 -4.68 20.78
CA TYR A 136 -37.72 -4.41 22.22
C TYR A 136 -38.87 -3.63 22.89
N ASN A 137 -39.91 -3.22 22.14
CA ASN A 137 -40.97 -2.35 22.66
C ASN A 137 -42.33 -3.03 22.91
N LYS A 138 -42.40 -4.37 22.88
CA LYS A 138 -43.59 -5.06 23.36
C LYS A 138 -43.52 -5.20 24.89
N VAL A 139 -43.72 -4.08 25.59
CA VAL A 139 -44.01 -4.11 27.03
C VAL A 139 -45.32 -4.88 27.17
N VAL A 140 -45.22 -6.06 27.76
CA VAL A 140 -46.35 -6.90 28.12
C VAL A 140 -46.98 -6.20 29.32
N ASP A 141 -48.12 -5.55 29.11
CA ASP A 141 -48.99 -5.13 30.20
C ASP A 141 -49.50 -6.43 30.86
N GLU A 142 -48.93 -6.80 32.01
CA GLU A 142 -49.45 -7.85 32.89
C GLU A 142 -50.28 -7.22 34.01
N ASP A 143 -51.37 -7.93 34.33
CA ASP A 143 -52.57 -7.59 35.12
C ASP A 143 -52.36 -7.01 36.53
#